data_AF-A0AAD9YR15-F1
#
_entry.id   AF-A0AAD9YR15-F1
#
_cell.length_a   1.000
_cell.length_b   1.000
_cell.length_c   1.000
_cell.angle_alpha   90.00
_cell.angle_beta   90.00
_cell.angle_gamma   90.00
#
_symmetry.space_group_name_H-M   'P 1'
#
loop_
_entity.id
_entity.type
_entity.pdbx_description
1 polymer ?
#
loop_
_entity_poly.entity_id
_entity_poly.type
_entity_poly.pdbx_seq_one_letter_code
_entity_poly.pdbx_strand_id
1 'polypeptide(L)' 'MPTDVDLIAIHGVGGHAIKTWTCGDRFWLRDFLPLDFPSARVLTFGFDGSQVFNASKSCLANPAADWYPTAAK' A
#
# COMPACT_ATOMS: atom_id res chain seq x y z
N MET A 1 -5.41 9.00 27.03
CA MET A 1 -5.35 7.61 27.52
C MET A 1 -4.01 7.05 27.09
N PRO A 2 -3.21 6.48 28.01
CA PRO A 2 -2.06 5.68 27.63
C PRO A 2 -2.51 4.51 26.74
N THR A 3 -1.68 4.16 25.76
CA THR A 3 -1.91 3.03 24.86
C THR A 3 -0.80 2.03 25.08
N ASP A 4 -1.14 0.74 25.22
CA ASP A 4 -0.15 -0.31 25.43
C ASP A 4 0.59 -0.65 24.12
N VAL A 5 -0.10 -0.45 22.99
CA VAL A 5 0.42 -0.74 21.65
C VAL A 5 -0.24 0.16 20.60
N ASP A 6 0.52 0.50 19.57
CA ASP A 6 0.06 1.16 18.35
C ASP A 6 0.06 0.16 17.19
N LEU A 7 -1.08 -0.02 16.51
CA LEU A 7 -1.23 -0.90 15.36
C LEU A 7 -1.60 -0.11 14.11
N ILE A 8 -0.80 -0.26 13.05
CA ILE A 8 -1.02 0.39 11.75
C ILE A 8 -1.31 -0.70 10.71
N ALA A 9 -2.56 -0.78 10.28
CA ALA A 9 -3.02 -1.75 9.29
C ALA A 9 -2.94 -1.17 7.87
N ILE A 10 -2.18 -1.82 7.00
CA ILE A 10 -2.02 -1.45 5.59
C ILE A 10 -2.67 -2.52 4.73
N HIS A 11 -3.55 -2.13 3.81
CA HIS A 11 -4.20 -3.08 2.91
C HIS A 11 -3.25 -3.55 1.79
N GLY A 12 -3.52 -4.71 1.21
CA GLY A 12 -2.79 -5.23 0.05
C GLY A 12 -3.13 -4.52 -1.27
N VAL A 13 -2.43 -4.89 -2.33
CA VAL A 13 -2.67 -4.40 -3.71
C VAL A 13 -4.11 -4.68 -4.14
N GLY A 14 -4.75 -3.68 -4.75
CA GLY A 14 -6.18 -3.72 -5.12
C GLY A 14 -7.14 -3.63 -3.92
N GLY A 15 -6.62 -3.51 -2.70
CA GLY A 15 -7.40 -3.36 -1.48
C GLY A 15 -7.85 -1.94 -1.18
N HIS A 16 -8.58 -1.79 -0.08
CA HIS A 16 -9.02 -0.50 0.45
C HIS A 16 -8.92 -0.52 1.97
N ALA A 17 -8.42 0.57 2.56
CA ALA A 17 -8.13 0.69 3.99
C ALA A 17 -9.24 0.19 4.92
N ILE A 18 -10.51 0.36 4.53
CA ILE A 18 -11.66 -0.15 5.29
C ILE A 18 -12.21 -1.48 4.76
N LYS A 19 -12.40 -1.61 3.42
CA LYS A 19 -13.14 -2.74 2.84
C LYS A 19 -12.36 -4.05 2.97
N THR A 20 -11.03 -3.98 2.92
CA THR A 20 -10.16 -5.16 3.09
C THR A 20 -10.39 -5.86 4.44
N TRP A 21 -10.75 -5.11 5.48
CA TRP A 21 -10.98 -5.65 6.82
C TRP A 21 -12.47 -5.70 7.19
N THR A 22 -13.37 -5.49 6.23
CA THR A 22 -14.81 -5.48 6.46
C THR A 22 -15.44 -6.72 5.83
N CYS A 23 -16.22 -7.46 6.61
CA CYS A 23 -17.01 -8.59 6.13
C CYS A 23 -18.47 -8.36 6.56
N GLY A 24 -19.38 -8.20 5.59
CA GLY A 24 -20.75 -7.79 5.85
C GLY A 24 -20.81 -6.40 6.49
N ASP A 25 -21.41 -6.31 7.67
CA ASP A 25 -21.52 -5.10 8.50
C ASP A 25 -20.40 -4.97 9.55
N ARG A 26 -19.51 -5.96 9.65
CA ARG A 26 -18.45 -6.01 10.66
C ARG A 26 -17.13 -5.52 10.10
N PHE A 27 -16.57 -4.51 10.76
CA PHE A 27 -15.23 -3.99 10.48
C PHE A 27 -14.24 -4.52 11.51
N TRP A 28 -13.39 -5.45 11.12
CA TRP A 28 -12.62 -6.28 12.05
C TRP A 28 -11.70 -5.48 12.97
N LEU A 29 -11.03 -4.46 12.44
CA LEU A 29 -10.14 -3.57 13.21
C LEU A 29 -10.85 -2.79 14.33
N ARG A 30 -12.15 -2.53 14.18
CA ARG A 30 -12.97 -1.81 15.17
C ARG A 30 -13.77 -2.76 16.06
N ASP A 31 -14.32 -3.81 15.48
CA ASP A 31 -15.37 -4.61 16.13
C ASP A 31 -14.84 -5.89 16.80
N PHE A 32 -13.63 -6.35 16.47
CA PHE A 32 -13.06 -7.58 17.02
C PHE A 32 -11.68 -7.36 17.64
N LEU A 33 -10.79 -6.60 17.00
CA LEU A 33 -9.43 -6.36 17.51
C LEU A 33 -9.39 -5.80 18.96
N PRO A 34 -10.29 -4.90 19.39
CA PRO A 34 -10.29 -4.42 20.78
C PRO A 34 -10.67 -5.47 21.83
N LEU A 35 -11.23 -6.62 21.43
CA LEU A 35 -11.51 -7.73 22.36
C LEU A 35 -10.23 -8.39 22.85
N ASP A 36 -9.23 -8.50 21.98
CA ASP A 36 -7.92 -9.07 22.30
C ASP A 36 -6.93 -8.00 22.80
N PHE A 37 -7.01 -6.77 22.28
CA PHE A 37 -6.15 -5.65 22.64
C PHE A 37 -6.95 -4.39 23.02
N PRO A 38 -7.51 -4.32 24.25
CA PRO A 38 -8.43 -3.25 24.65
C PRO A 38 -7.82 -1.83 24.66
N SER A 39 -6.51 -1.72 24.89
CA SER A 39 -5.78 -0.45 24.95
C SER A 39 -5.03 -0.11 23.65
N ALA A 40 -5.25 -0.86 22.58
CA ALA A 40 -4.57 -0.61 21.31
C ALA A 40 -5.13 0.65 20.63
N ARG A 41 -4.24 1.53 20.17
CA ARG A 41 -4.60 2.55 19.20
C ARG A 41 -4.43 1.98 17.81
N VAL A 42 -5.53 1.94 17.06
CA VAL A 42 -5.60 1.29 15.75
C VAL A 42 -5.77 2.35 14.67
N LEU A 43 -4.88 2.32 13.69
CA LEU A 43 -4.92 3.16 12.50
C LEU A 43 -4.94 2.27 11.27
N THR A 44 -5.59 2.72 10.20
CA THR A 44 -5.45 2.10 8.88
C THR A 44 -5.14 3.13 7.83
N PHE A 45 -4.26 2.79 6.90
CA PHE A 45 -3.81 3.67 5.83
C PHE A 45 -4.25 3.11 4.48
N GLY A 46 -4.79 3.99 3.64
CA GLY A 46 -5.19 3.69 2.27
C GLY A 46 -4.21 4.26 1.27
N PHE A 47 -3.77 3.44 0.31
CA PHE A 47 -3.00 3.89 -0.85
C PHE A 47 -3.59 3.32 -2.14
N ASP A 48 -3.38 3.99 -3.27
CA ASP A 48 -3.75 3.42 -4.57
C ASP A 48 -2.78 2.29 -4.95
N GLY A 49 -3.16 1.07 -4.58
CA GLY A 49 -2.39 -0.14 -4.88
C GLY A 49 -2.61 -0.69 -6.28
N SER A 50 -3.49 -0.07 -7.10
CA SER A 50 -3.84 -0.60 -8.43
C SER A 50 -2.66 -0.63 -9.41
N GLN A 51 -1.60 0.14 -9.13
CA GLN A 51 -0.48 0.35 -10.06
C GLN A 51 0.82 -0.39 -9.68
N VAL A 52 0.87 -1.10 -8.56
CA VAL A 52 2.15 -1.62 -8.02
C VAL A 52 2.70 -2.83 -8.78
N PHE A 53 1.87 -3.59 -9.51
CA PHE A 53 2.32 -4.76 -10.28
C PHE A 53 2.41 -4.56 -11.80
N ASN A 54 1.99 -3.42 -12.34
CA ASN A 54 2.10 -3.12 -13.79
C ASN A 54 3.08 -1.98 -14.12
N ALA A 55 3.65 -1.32 -13.10
CA ALA A 55 4.72 -0.34 -13.31
C ALA A 55 6.10 -1.02 -13.46
N SER A 56 6.18 -2.02 -14.35
CA SER A 56 7.46 -2.37 -14.95
C SER A 56 7.91 -1.18 -15.80
N LYS A 57 8.70 -0.27 -15.26
CA LYS A 57 9.50 0.63 -16.12
C LYS A 57 10.66 -0.20 -16.67
N SER A 58 10.36 -1.11 -17.61
CA SER A 58 11.36 -1.95 -18.26
C SER A 58 12.26 -1.17 -19.23
N CYS A 59 11.89 0.06 -19.57
CA CYS A 59 12.72 0.95 -20.36
C CYS A 59 13.46 1.95 -19.45
N LEU A 60 14.67 1.57 -19.03
CA LEU A 60 15.70 2.58 -18.85
C LEU A 60 16.11 3.01 -20.25
N ALA A 61 15.70 4.21 -20.68
CA ALA A 61 16.23 4.77 -21.91
C ALA A 61 17.76 4.83 -21.77
N ASN A 62 18.48 4.17 -22.67
CA ASN A 62 19.93 4.24 -22.70
C ASN A 62 20.32 5.67 -23.14
N PRO A 63 20.82 6.54 -22.24
CA PRO A 63 21.16 7.91 -22.61
C PRO A 63 22.32 7.98 -23.61
N ALA A 64 23.08 6.88 -23.76
CA ALA A 64 24.18 6.81 -24.72
C ALA A 64 23.71 6.63 -26.16
N ALA A 65 22.45 6.23 -26.40
CA ALA A 65 21.91 6.11 -27.76
C ALA A 65 21.79 7.48 -28.46
N ASP A 66 21.57 8.54 -27.69
CA ASP A 66 21.46 9.92 -28.21
C ASP A 66 22.82 10.61 -28.35
N TRP A 67 23.88 10.07 -27.73
CA TRP A 67 25.20 10.72 -27.66
C TRP A 67 26.14 10.32 -28.80
N TYR A 68 25.87 9.25 -29.54
CA TYR A 68 26.66 8.89 -30.72
C TYR A 68 25.97 9.38 -32.00
N PRO A 69 26.39 10.52 -32.59
CA PRO A 69 25.98 10.84 -33.94
C PRO A 69 26.52 9.72 -34.84
N THR A 70 25.62 8.89 -35.38
CA THR A 70 25.98 7.94 -36.45
C THR A 70 26.67 8.74 -37.54
N ALA A 71 27.95 8.45 -37.73
CA ALA A 71 28.78 9.02 -38.78
C ALA A 71 28.03 8.92 -40.12
N ALA A 72 27.71 10.08 -40.69
CA ALA A 72 27.27 10.18 -42.06
C ALA A 72 28.43 9.75 -42.97
N LYS A 73 28.12 8.76 -43.80
CA LYS A 73 28.92 8.26 -44.91
C LYS A 73 28.86 9.23 -46.08
#